data_AF-X1PMY6-F1
#
_entry.id   AF-X1PMY6-F1
#
_cell.length_a   1.000
_cell.length_b   1.000
_cell.length_c   1.000
_cell.angle_alpha   90.00
_cell.angle_beta   90.00
_cell.angle_gamma   90.00
#
_symmetry.space_group_name_H-M   'P 1'
#
loop_
_entity.id
_entity.type
_entity.pdbx_description
1 polymer ?
#
loop_
_entity_poly.entity_id
_entity_poly.type
_entity_poly.pdbx_seq_one_letter_code
_entity_poly.pdbx_strand_id
1 'polypeptide(L)'
;GLAERLGGIYNRRIVERTEIATDITYDRTEVLKTLALNRAAINPVLKRLGDYLEELKKWEDGETNTRPKKPTKAKLRMPVFLTFIRQPFCVSFRIHGHPGTEPYEFMAVNAHLNYGDPKHDPKQEFYALMDWIIERAGQEGKVYYPNFILLGDLNLDFDDPDKDKKRLEKDIKALNKVSHKGVSVNFPFLDIHPKQSGNHDEVSESRWGT
;
A
#
# COMPACT_ATOMS: atom_id res chain seq x y z
N GLY A 1 -14.05 -8.46 25.27
CA GLY A 1 -13.48 -8.20 23.93
C GLY A 1 -13.00 -6.77 23.91
N LEU A 2 -11.70 -6.56 23.69
CA LEU A 2 -11.14 -5.24 23.44
C LEU A 2 -11.61 -4.80 22.06
N ALA A 3 -12.76 -4.13 22.02
CA ALA A 3 -13.12 -3.35 20.85
C ALA A 3 -12.13 -2.19 20.79
N GLU A 4 -11.06 -2.34 20.00
CA GLU A 4 -10.27 -1.20 19.56
C GLU A 4 -11.24 -0.23 18.88
N ARG A 5 -11.65 0.80 19.62
CA ARG A 5 -12.34 1.95 19.04
C ARG A 5 -11.27 2.74 18.32
N LEU A 6 -11.12 2.50 17.02
CA LEU A 6 -10.37 3.38 16.12
C LEU A 6 -11.01 4.77 16.21
N GLY A 7 -10.45 5.63 17.07
CA GLY A 7 -10.88 7.00 17.28
C GLY A 7 -10.40 7.85 16.12
N GLY A 8 -11.21 7.98 15.08
CA GLY A 8 -10.97 8.99 14.04
C GLY A 8 -11.16 10.39 14.62
N ILE A 9 -10.07 11.17 14.70
CA ILE A 9 -10.13 12.60 15.02
C ILE A 9 -10.39 13.34 13.70
N TYR A 10 -11.66 13.43 13.31
CA TYR A 10 -12.11 14.31 12.24
C TYR A 10 -13.46 14.91 12.62
N ASN A 11 -13.76 16.08 12.07
CA ASN A 11 -15.02 16.76 12.34
C ASN A 11 -16.17 15.97 11.70
N ARG A 12 -16.86 15.16 12.50
CA ARG A 12 -17.98 14.32 12.07
C ARG A 12 -19.20 15.08 11.53
N ARG A 13 -19.24 16.41 11.73
CA ARG A 13 -20.28 17.27 11.13
C ARG A 13 -19.99 17.59 9.66
N ILE A 14 -18.74 17.41 9.24
CA ILE A 14 -18.25 17.77 7.91
C ILE A 14 -17.84 16.51 7.14
N VAL A 15 -17.18 15.57 7.82
CA VAL A 15 -16.69 14.32 7.24
C VAL A 15 -17.48 13.14 7.80
N GLU A 16 -18.07 12.37 6.90
CA GLU A 16 -18.88 11.20 7.18
C GLU A 16 -18.20 9.94 6.63
N ARG A 17 -18.17 8.86 7.40
CA ARG A 17 -17.79 7.54 6.89
C ARG A 17 -18.98 6.92 6.17
N THR A 18 -18.77 6.38 4.98
CA THR A 18 -19.84 5.74 4.21
C THR A 18 -19.81 4.22 4.34
N GLU A 19 -20.34 3.49 3.38
CA GLU A 19 -20.61 2.05 3.44
C GLU A 19 -19.37 1.14 3.44
N ILE A 20 -18.24 1.60 2.93
CA ILE A 20 -17.05 0.75 2.76
C ILE A 20 -16.14 0.87 3.97
N ALA A 21 -15.87 -0.26 4.61
CA ALA A 21 -14.80 -0.44 5.57
C ALA A 21 -14.31 -1.89 5.48
N THR A 22 -13.13 -2.10 4.91
CA THR A 22 -12.59 -3.43 4.60
C THR A 22 -11.09 -3.48 4.82
N ASP A 23 -10.59 -4.67 5.15
CA ASP A 23 -9.18 -4.98 4.97
C ASP A 23 -8.88 -5.25 3.48
N ILE A 24 -7.66 -4.95 3.06
CA ILE A 24 -7.16 -5.25 1.71
C ILE A 24 -6.47 -6.61 1.79
N THR A 25 -7.12 -7.61 1.20
CA THR A 25 -6.60 -8.98 1.13
C THR A 25 -6.69 -9.52 -0.28
N TYR A 26 -5.86 -10.53 -0.54
CA TYR A 26 -5.92 -11.32 -1.76
C TYR A 26 -6.65 -12.62 -1.45
N ASP A 27 -7.60 -12.97 -2.32
CA ASP A 27 -8.33 -14.23 -2.19
C ASP A 27 -7.37 -15.43 -2.30
N ARG A 28 -7.69 -16.51 -1.60
CA ARG A 28 -6.87 -17.74 -1.60
C ARG A 28 -6.64 -18.28 -3.01
N THR A 29 -7.60 -18.12 -3.91
CA THR A 29 -7.48 -18.55 -5.30
C THR A 29 -6.37 -17.80 -6.02
N GLU A 30 -6.26 -16.49 -5.83
CA GLU A 30 -5.19 -15.68 -6.44
C GLU A 30 -3.83 -15.99 -5.80
N VAL A 31 -3.78 -16.29 -4.50
CA VAL A 31 -2.55 -16.78 -3.86
C VAL A 31 -2.10 -18.10 -4.50
N LEU A 32 -3.00 -19.08 -4.60
CA LEU A 32 -2.69 -20.39 -5.20
C LEU A 32 -2.27 -20.29 -6.66
N LYS A 33 -2.94 -19.45 -7.43
CA LYS A 33 -2.60 -19.17 -8.82
C LYS A 33 -1.22 -18.53 -8.93
N THR A 34 -0.89 -17.57 -8.06
CA THR A 34 0.44 -16.95 -8.02
C THR A 34 1.54 -17.97 -7.70
N LEU A 35 1.29 -18.86 -6.73
CA LEU A 35 2.19 -19.97 -6.39
C LEU A 35 2.40 -20.90 -7.60
N ALA A 36 1.32 -21.27 -8.29
CA ALA A 36 1.37 -22.17 -9.44
C ALA A 36 2.14 -21.57 -10.63
N LEU A 37 1.84 -20.32 -10.98
CA LEU A 37 2.46 -19.61 -12.11
C LEU A 37 3.95 -19.33 -11.87
N ASN A 38 4.37 -19.17 -10.61
CA ASN A 38 5.75 -18.83 -10.25
C ASN A 38 6.53 -20.00 -9.62
N ARG A 39 6.04 -21.23 -9.78
CA ARG A 39 6.57 -22.43 -9.12
C ARG A 39 8.08 -22.60 -9.30
N ALA A 40 8.59 -22.36 -10.50
CA ALA A 40 10.02 -22.50 -10.80
C ALA A 40 10.90 -21.57 -9.94
N ALA A 41 10.46 -20.33 -9.71
CA ALA A 41 11.17 -19.36 -8.89
C ALA A 41 10.99 -19.62 -7.38
N ILE A 42 9.84 -20.17 -6.98
CA ILE A 42 9.48 -20.40 -5.57
C ILE A 42 10.11 -21.68 -5.01
N ASN A 43 10.22 -22.74 -5.82
CA ASN A 43 10.73 -24.05 -5.38
C ASN A 43 12.07 -24.00 -4.61
N PRO A 44 13.09 -23.23 -5.04
CA PRO A 44 14.35 -23.11 -4.29
C PRO A 44 14.17 -22.54 -2.88
N VAL A 45 13.23 -21.61 -2.70
CA VAL A 45 12.92 -21.00 -1.40
C VAL A 45 12.22 -22.00 -0.50
N LEU A 46 11.24 -22.74 -1.04
CA LEU A 46 10.56 -23.79 -0.30
C LEU A 46 11.51 -24.92 0.12
N LYS A 47 12.45 -25.30 -0.76
CA LYS A 47 13.48 -26.28 -0.41
C LYS A 47 14.32 -25.82 0.79
N ARG A 48 14.83 -24.58 0.76
CA ARG A 48 15.60 -24.01 1.87
C ARG A 48 14.81 -23.95 3.18
N LEU A 49 13.51 -23.63 3.09
CA LEU A 49 12.62 -23.67 4.25
C LEU A 49 12.48 -25.10 4.78
N GLY A 50 12.29 -26.08 3.90
CA GLY A 50 12.24 -27.50 4.26
C GLY A 50 13.50 -27.96 4.98
N ASP A 51 14.67 -27.68 4.40
CA ASP A 51 15.98 -28.00 4.99
C ASP A 51 16.12 -27.39 6.41
N TYR A 52 15.72 -26.13 6.58
CA TYR A 52 15.72 -25.46 7.88
C TYR A 52 14.76 -26.09 8.90
N LEU A 53 13.55 -26.47 8.47
CA LEU A 53 12.56 -27.10 9.34
C LEU A 53 13.02 -28.50 9.79
N GLU A 54 13.70 -29.25 8.92
CA GLU A 54 14.30 -30.54 9.29
C GLU A 54 15.43 -30.37 10.32
N GLU A 55 16.31 -29.38 10.15
CA GLU A 55 17.34 -29.05 11.14
C GLU A 55 16.74 -28.61 12.48
N LEU A 56 15.70 -27.78 12.44
CA LEU A 56 14.99 -27.33 13.64
C LEU A 56 14.37 -28.51 14.38
N LYS A 57 13.72 -29.42 13.66
CA LYS A 57 13.12 -30.63 14.24
C LYS A 57 14.16 -31.53 14.92
N LYS A 58 15.29 -31.82 14.25
CA LYS A 58 16.40 -32.61 14.83
C LYS A 58 16.97 -31.98 16.11
N TRP A 59 16.99 -30.65 16.18
CA TRP A 59 17.39 -29.90 17.36
C TRP A 59 16.35 -30.01 18.49
N GLU A 60 15.06 -29.90 18.18
CA GLU A 60 13.94 -30.03 19.14
C GLU A 60 13.83 -31.46 19.71
N ASP A 61 14.03 -32.48 18.87
CA ASP A 61 13.95 -33.90 19.23
C ASP A 61 15.20 -34.38 20.01
N GLY A 62 16.23 -33.55 20.16
CA GLY A 62 17.43 -33.86 20.94
C GLY A 62 18.32 -34.95 20.33
N GLU A 63 18.18 -35.26 19.04
CA GLU A 63 18.92 -36.32 18.31
C GLU A 63 20.43 -36.03 18.13
N THR A 64 20.94 -35.00 18.79
CA THR A 64 22.28 -34.48 18.59
C THR A 64 23.06 -34.60 19.90
N ASN A 65 24.04 -35.50 19.92
CA ASN A 65 24.78 -35.98 21.11
C ASN A 65 25.68 -34.93 21.82
N THR A 66 25.50 -33.65 21.57
CA THR A 66 26.10 -32.53 22.30
C THR A 66 25.11 -31.38 22.22
N ARG A 67 24.87 -30.62 23.31
CA ARG A 67 23.92 -29.48 23.33
C ARG A 67 24.08 -28.62 22.07
N PRO A 68 23.22 -28.77 21.05
CA PRO A 68 23.52 -28.24 19.74
C PRO A 68 23.08 -26.79 19.73
N LYS A 69 23.82 -25.96 19.01
CA LYS A 69 23.42 -24.56 18.79
C LYS A 69 22.12 -24.57 17.98
N LYS A 70 21.10 -23.88 18.48
CA LYS A 70 19.81 -23.73 17.79
C LYS A 70 20.05 -23.28 16.34
N PRO A 71 19.43 -23.93 15.33
CA PRO A 71 19.54 -23.52 13.94
C PRO A 71 19.17 -22.04 13.78
N THR A 72 20.00 -21.31 13.04
CA THR A 72 19.72 -19.89 12.76
C THR A 72 18.55 -19.79 11.80
N LYS A 73 17.60 -18.88 12.05
CA LYS A 73 16.44 -18.68 11.16
C LYS A 73 16.91 -18.52 9.71
N ALA A 74 16.38 -19.35 8.82
CA ALA A 74 16.66 -19.22 7.40
C ALA A 74 16.24 -17.84 6.90
N LYS A 75 17.17 -17.14 6.22
CA LYS A 75 16.86 -15.89 5.52
C LYS A 75 16.10 -16.22 4.23
N LEU A 76 14.81 -16.46 4.37
CA LEU A 76 13.92 -16.78 3.26
C LEU A 76 13.42 -15.50 2.62
N ARG A 77 13.39 -15.46 1.30
CA ARG A 77 12.85 -14.35 0.52
C ARG A 77 11.93 -14.90 -0.54
N MET A 78 10.65 -14.56 -0.45
CA MET A 78 9.70 -14.97 -1.46
C MET A 78 9.92 -14.12 -2.73
N PRO A 79 10.09 -14.72 -3.92
CA PRO A 79 10.37 -13.98 -5.14
C PRO A 79 9.15 -13.24 -5.69
N VAL A 80 7.95 -13.55 -5.17
CA VAL A 80 6.68 -12.96 -5.58
C VAL A 80 5.86 -12.59 -4.35
N PHE A 81 5.04 -11.54 -4.51
CA PHE A 81 4.06 -11.16 -3.49
C PHE A 81 3.03 -12.27 -3.32
N LEU A 82 2.65 -12.58 -2.08
CA LEU A 82 1.58 -13.56 -1.79
C LEU A 82 0.47 -12.93 -0.95
N THR A 83 0.87 -12.23 0.11
CA THR A 83 -0.04 -11.55 1.02
C THR A 83 0.74 -10.48 1.77
N PHE A 84 0.02 -9.48 2.28
CA PHE A 84 0.59 -8.50 3.19
C PHE A 84 0.92 -9.15 4.53
N ILE A 85 2.07 -8.81 5.10
CA ILE A 85 2.44 -9.19 6.47
C ILE A 85 1.58 -8.40 7.47
N ARG A 86 1.32 -7.13 7.17
CA ARG A 86 0.39 -6.26 7.90
C ARG A 86 -0.68 -5.79 6.93
N GLN A 87 -1.91 -6.23 7.15
CA GLN A 87 -3.02 -5.94 6.25
C GLN A 87 -3.31 -4.44 6.20
N PRO A 88 -3.31 -3.82 5.00
CA PRO A 88 -3.81 -2.48 4.83
C PRO A 88 -5.33 -2.44 5.03
N PHE A 89 -5.85 -1.28 5.43
CA PHE A 89 -7.28 -1.05 5.59
C PHE A 89 -7.76 0.01 4.62
N CYS A 90 -8.96 -0.15 4.09
CA CYS A 90 -9.62 0.80 3.21
C CYS A 90 -10.99 1.18 3.76
N VAL A 91 -11.23 2.49 3.88
CA VAL A 91 -12.49 3.04 4.39
C VAL A 91 -12.95 4.16 3.47
N SER A 92 -14.24 4.21 3.14
CA SER A 92 -14.81 5.28 2.34
C SER A 92 -15.30 6.43 3.21
N PHE A 93 -15.09 7.65 2.70
CA PHE A 93 -15.50 8.89 3.35
C PHE A 93 -16.17 9.82 2.35
N ARG A 94 -17.04 10.67 2.89
CA ARG A 94 -17.72 11.77 2.21
C ARG A 94 -17.49 13.05 2.99
N ILE A 95 -17.16 14.13 2.30
CA ILE A 95 -17.11 15.48 2.84
C ILE A 95 -18.27 16.26 2.27
N HIS A 96 -19.16 16.71 3.15
CA HIS A 96 -20.26 17.58 2.77
C HIS A 96 -19.70 18.95 2.37
N GLY A 97 -19.91 19.33 1.11
CA GLY A 97 -19.49 20.62 0.57
C GLY A 97 -20.42 21.76 1.01
N HIS A 98 -20.32 22.88 0.30
CA HIS A 98 -21.29 23.97 0.46
C HIS A 98 -22.71 23.46 0.13
N PRO A 99 -23.77 23.92 0.82
CA PRO A 99 -25.14 23.56 0.44
C PRO A 99 -25.41 23.75 -1.06
N GLY A 100 -25.94 22.71 -1.71
CA GLY A 100 -26.23 22.70 -3.15
C GLY A 100 -25.07 22.25 -4.04
N THR A 101 -23.90 21.89 -3.50
CA THR A 101 -22.80 21.28 -4.25
C THR A 101 -22.71 19.79 -4.01
N GLU A 102 -22.25 19.05 -5.02
CA GLU A 102 -21.93 17.62 -4.87
C GLU A 102 -20.86 17.42 -3.79
N PRO A 103 -20.98 16.37 -2.95
CA PRO A 103 -20.02 16.11 -1.90
C PRO A 103 -18.71 15.52 -2.48
N TYR A 104 -17.62 15.70 -1.75
CA TYR A 104 -16.35 15.05 -2.10
C TYR A 104 -16.30 13.65 -1.50
N GLU A 105 -16.17 12.64 -2.36
CA GLU A 105 -16.13 11.25 -1.94
C GLU A 105 -14.77 10.63 -2.24
N PHE A 106 -14.22 9.90 -1.28
CA PHE A 106 -12.90 9.30 -1.41
C PHE A 106 -12.74 8.03 -0.56
N MET A 107 -11.81 7.19 -0.99
CA MET A 107 -11.34 6.01 -0.30
C MET A 107 -10.07 6.37 0.45
N ALA A 108 -10.06 6.28 1.77
CA ALA A 108 -8.83 6.36 2.57
C ALA A 108 -8.25 4.97 2.77
N VAL A 109 -7.02 4.78 2.32
CA VAL A 109 -6.24 3.55 2.53
C VAL A 109 -5.19 3.84 3.58
N ASN A 110 -5.16 3.06 4.65
CA ASN A 110 -4.11 3.10 5.66
C ASN A 110 -3.25 1.84 5.54
N ALA A 111 -1.93 2.01 5.40
CA ALA A 111 -1.00 0.90 5.26
C ALA A 111 0.24 1.09 6.15
N HIS A 112 0.72 -0.01 6.72
CA HIS A 112 2.05 -0.06 7.32
C HIS A 112 2.82 -1.20 6.67
N LEU A 113 3.54 -0.89 5.60
CA LEU A 113 4.16 -1.90 4.75
C LEU A 113 5.50 -2.34 5.29
N ASN A 114 5.84 -3.60 5.06
CA ASN A 114 7.20 -4.09 5.24
C ASN A 114 8.03 -3.72 4.01
N TYR A 115 8.33 -2.42 3.86
CA TYR A 115 9.39 -1.93 2.99
C TYR A 115 10.62 -1.71 3.88
N GLY A 116 11.85 -1.89 3.38
CA GLY A 116 12.99 -1.76 4.29
C GLY A 116 14.35 -1.76 3.63
N ASP A 117 14.73 -2.80 2.91
CA ASP A 117 16.00 -2.78 2.18
C ASP A 117 15.77 -3.39 0.80
N PRO A 118 16.01 -2.68 -0.31
CA PRO A 118 15.84 -3.21 -1.67
C PRO A 118 16.61 -4.52 -1.91
N LYS A 119 17.67 -4.78 -1.13
CA LYS A 119 18.45 -6.01 -1.13
C LYS A 119 17.85 -7.10 -0.25
N HIS A 120 16.93 -6.81 0.69
CA HIS A 120 16.42 -7.78 1.67
C HIS A 120 14.91 -7.97 1.67
N ASP A 121 14.11 -6.93 1.45
CA ASP A 121 12.65 -6.98 1.40
C ASP A 121 12.15 -6.45 0.05
N PRO A 122 11.52 -7.31 -0.76
CA PRO A 122 11.07 -6.91 -2.07
C PRO A 122 9.95 -5.88 -1.95
N LYS A 123 9.97 -4.86 -2.83
CA LYS A 123 8.94 -3.81 -3.04
C LYS A 123 7.53 -4.35 -3.36
N GLN A 124 7.35 -5.67 -3.24
CA GLN A 124 6.16 -6.46 -3.50
C GLN A 124 4.93 -5.91 -2.77
N GLU A 125 5.01 -5.59 -1.47
CA GLU A 125 3.85 -5.05 -0.75
C GLU A 125 3.43 -3.68 -1.30
N PHE A 126 4.40 -2.79 -1.58
CA PHE A 126 4.11 -1.47 -2.15
C PHE A 126 3.46 -1.59 -3.52
N TYR A 127 4.03 -2.37 -4.43
CA TYR A 127 3.45 -2.53 -5.77
C TYR A 127 2.11 -3.25 -5.73
N ALA A 128 1.94 -4.29 -4.91
CA ALA A 128 0.65 -4.96 -4.76
C ALA A 128 -0.43 -3.98 -4.26
N LEU A 129 -0.11 -3.11 -3.30
CA LEU A 129 -1.03 -2.09 -2.83
C LEU A 129 -1.38 -1.07 -3.92
N MET A 130 -0.37 -0.60 -4.67
CA MET A 130 -0.58 0.36 -5.76
C MET A 130 -1.40 -0.24 -6.89
N ASP A 131 -1.12 -1.47 -7.31
CA ASP A 131 -1.87 -2.20 -8.32
C ASP A 131 -3.33 -2.35 -7.88
N TRP A 132 -3.58 -2.74 -6.62
CA TRP A 132 -4.94 -2.81 -6.06
C TRP A 132 -5.66 -1.47 -6.14
N ILE A 133 -5.01 -0.36 -5.75
CA ILE A 133 -5.62 0.99 -5.82
C ILE A 133 -5.96 1.36 -7.26
N ILE A 134 -5.04 1.14 -8.21
CA ILE A 134 -5.20 1.49 -9.62
C ILE A 134 -6.33 0.68 -10.26
N GLU A 135 -6.37 -0.64 -10.02
CA GLU A 135 -7.42 -1.51 -10.51
C GLU A 135 -8.80 -1.08 -10.02
N ARG A 136 -8.92 -0.71 -8.73
CA ARG A 136 -10.18 -0.24 -8.15
C ARG A 136 -10.59 1.13 -8.63
N ALA A 137 -9.65 2.07 -8.75
CA ALA A 137 -9.92 3.40 -9.28
C ALA A 137 -10.43 3.36 -10.72
N GLY A 138 -9.91 2.43 -11.53
CA GLY A 138 -10.28 2.22 -12.94
C GLY A 138 -11.45 1.24 -13.19
N GLN A 139 -12.03 0.63 -12.15
CA GLN A 139 -13.11 -0.34 -12.30
C GLN A 139 -14.40 0.36 -12.79
N GLU A 140 -15.07 -0.23 -13.80
CA GLU A 140 -16.37 0.25 -14.29
C GLU A 140 -17.52 -0.32 -13.44
N GLY A 141 -18.62 0.43 -13.26
CA GLY A 141 -19.76 0.00 -12.42
C GLY A 141 -19.53 0.12 -10.91
N LYS A 142 -18.82 1.18 -10.49
CA LYS A 142 -18.08 1.30 -9.23
C LYS A 142 -18.88 1.03 -7.95
N VAL A 143 -18.35 0.09 -7.15
CA VAL A 143 -18.64 -0.04 -5.71
C VAL A 143 -17.82 0.96 -4.88
N TYR A 144 -16.73 1.50 -5.44
CA TYR A 144 -15.75 2.35 -4.73
C TYR A 144 -15.72 3.79 -5.30
N TYR A 145 -15.41 4.77 -4.45
CA TYR A 145 -15.22 6.15 -4.90
C TYR A 145 -13.95 6.30 -5.77
N PRO A 146 -13.95 7.21 -6.76
CA PRO A 146 -12.84 7.35 -7.70
C PRO A 146 -11.58 7.94 -7.07
N ASN A 147 -11.71 8.74 -6.02
CA ASN A 147 -10.58 9.38 -5.36
C ASN A 147 -10.03 8.46 -4.28
N PHE A 148 -8.73 8.23 -4.27
CA PHE A 148 -8.04 7.46 -3.23
C PHE A 148 -7.01 8.33 -2.53
N ILE A 149 -6.94 8.20 -1.20
CA ILE A 149 -5.91 8.80 -0.36
C ILE A 149 -5.17 7.67 0.34
N LEU A 150 -3.89 7.49 0.03
CA LEU A 150 -3.02 6.55 0.72
C LEU A 150 -2.29 7.25 1.86
N LEU A 151 -2.46 6.72 3.07
CA LEU A 151 -1.84 7.19 4.30
C LEU A 151 -1.09 6.03 4.97
N GLY A 152 -0.06 6.37 5.73
CA GLY A 152 0.62 5.44 6.62
C GLY A 152 2.10 5.27 6.31
N ASP A 153 2.72 4.37 7.07
CA ASP A 153 4.14 4.09 7.00
C ASP A 153 4.43 3.07 5.90
N LEU A 154 4.71 3.57 4.71
CA LEU A 154 5.07 2.73 3.57
C LEU A 154 6.51 2.22 3.66
N ASN A 155 7.25 2.58 4.73
CA ASN A 155 8.67 2.35 4.96
C ASN A 155 9.57 2.65 3.76
N LEU A 156 9.19 3.59 2.88
CA LEU A 156 10.00 3.95 1.72
C LEU A 156 11.35 4.50 2.20
N ASP A 157 12.43 3.81 1.85
CA ASP A 157 13.80 4.21 2.18
C ASP A 157 14.17 5.53 1.48
N PHE A 158 14.57 6.52 2.29
CA PHE A 158 15.05 7.85 1.90
C PHE A 158 16.42 8.17 2.54
N ASP A 159 17.21 7.15 2.90
CA ASP A 159 18.52 7.33 3.54
C ASP A 159 19.49 8.18 2.69
N ASP A 160 19.36 8.15 1.35
CA ASP A 160 20.01 9.09 0.43
C ASP A 160 18.94 9.84 -0.37
N PRO A 161 18.44 10.99 0.12
CA PRO A 161 17.33 11.70 -0.48
C PRO A 161 17.52 12.03 -1.97
N ASP A 162 18.74 12.32 -2.41
CA ASP A 162 19.03 12.70 -3.79
C ASP A 162 18.93 11.51 -4.75
N LYS A 163 19.33 10.32 -4.31
CA LYS A 163 19.21 9.08 -5.10
C LYS A 163 17.84 8.44 -4.97
N ASP A 164 17.33 8.36 -3.75
CA ASP A 164 16.08 7.66 -3.45
C ASP A 164 14.87 8.41 -3.99
N LYS A 165 14.86 9.75 -3.92
CA LYS A 165 13.81 10.55 -4.56
C LYS A 165 13.71 10.26 -6.06
N LYS A 166 14.84 10.28 -6.79
CA LYS A 166 14.85 10.03 -8.24
C LYS A 166 14.40 8.60 -8.58
N ARG A 167 14.82 7.62 -7.78
CA ARG A 167 14.43 6.22 -7.94
C ARG A 167 12.94 6.02 -7.70
N LEU A 168 12.43 6.52 -6.56
CA LEU A 168 11.03 6.43 -6.18
C LEU A 168 10.15 7.18 -7.17
N GLU A 169 10.55 8.38 -7.59
CA GLU A 169 9.85 9.17 -8.60
C GLU A 169 9.71 8.40 -9.92
N LYS A 170 10.79 7.74 -10.39
CA LYS A 170 10.73 6.89 -11.58
C LYS A 170 9.76 5.72 -11.42
N ASP A 171 9.86 5.01 -10.30
CA ASP A 171 9.02 3.83 -10.01
C ASP A 171 7.54 4.21 -9.90
N ILE A 172 7.25 5.32 -9.23
CA ILE A 172 5.92 5.88 -9.04
C ILE A 172 5.35 6.41 -10.35
N LYS A 173 6.12 7.19 -11.13
CA LYS A 173 5.65 7.70 -12.42
C LYS A 173 5.47 6.59 -13.45
N ALA A 174 6.13 5.46 -13.30
CA ALA A 174 5.86 4.29 -14.12
C ALA A 174 4.45 3.74 -13.89
N LEU A 175 3.85 3.89 -12.70
CA LEU A 175 2.47 3.47 -12.43
C LEU A 175 1.45 4.24 -13.29
N ASN A 176 1.70 5.52 -13.58
CA ASN A 176 0.87 6.31 -14.50
C ASN A 176 0.91 5.80 -15.95
N LYS A 177 1.89 4.97 -16.32
CA LYS A 177 1.93 4.33 -17.66
C LYS A 177 1.09 3.06 -17.72
N VAL A 178 0.84 2.41 -16.58
CA VAL A 178 0.04 1.18 -16.46
C VAL A 178 -1.46 1.50 -16.41
N SER A 179 -1.82 2.71 -15.98
CA SER A 179 -3.21 3.20 -15.93
C SER A 179 -3.76 3.56 -17.32
N HIS A 180 -4.23 2.56 -18.08
CA HIS A 180 -4.85 2.76 -19.39
C HIS A 180 -6.24 3.45 -19.37
N LYS A 181 -6.73 3.94 -18.23
CA LYS A 181 -8.13 4.39 -18.03
C LYS A 181 -8.29 5.75 -17.33
N GLY A 182 -7.39 6.70 -17.54
CA GLY A 182 -7.53 8.05 -16.98
C GLY A 182 -7.40 8.14 -15.45
N VAL A 183 -6.88 7.10 -14.80
CA VAL A 183 -6.44 7.14 -13.40
C VAL A 183 -5.11 7.89 -13.38
N SER A 184 -5.03 8.97 -12.62
CA SER A 184 -3.79 9.70 -12.37
C SER A 184 -3.36 9.48 -10.93
N VAL A 185 -2.10 9.08 -10.75
CA VAL A 185 -1.47 8.96 -9.45
C VAL A 185 -0.63 10.21 -9.23
N ASN A 186 -1.01 11.00 -8.22
CA ASN A 186 -0.30 12.21 -7.81
C ASN A 186 0.34 11.98 -6.44
N PHE A 187 1.64 12.24 -6.33
CA PHE A 187 2.35 12.23 -5.06
C PHE A 187 2.73 13.67 -4.69
N PRO A 188 1.99 14.32 -3.77
CA PRO A 188 2.07 15.77 -3.55
C PRO A 188 3.43 16.30 -3.06
N PHE A 189 4.32 15.42 -2.62
CA PHE A 189 5.69 15.75 -2.19
C PHE A 189 6.75 15.53 -3.28
N LEU A 190 6.38 14.82 -4.34
CA LEU A 190 7.27 14.47 -5.45
C LEU A 190 6.93 15.25 -6.72
N ASP A 191 5.67 15.65 -6.88
CA ASP A 191 5.20 16.43 -8.02
C ASP A 191 5.07 17.92 -7.65
N ILE A 192 5.34 18.79 -8.62
CA ILE A 192 4.94 20.20 -8.51
C ILE A 192 3.41 20.20 -8.47
N HIS A 193 2.82 20.83 -7.45
CA HIS A 193 1.38 20.94 -7.32
C HIS A 193 0.78 21.38 -8.66
N PRO A 194 -0.20 20.64 -9.22
CA PRO A 194 -0.79 21.03 -10.50
C PRO A 194 -1.28 22.46 -10.39
N LYS A 195 -0.85 23.33 -11.31
CA LYS A 195 -1.43 24.65 -11.45
C LYS A 195 -2.90 24.44 -11.83
N GLN A 196 -3.82 24.96 -11.02
CA GLN A 196 -5.24 24.96 -11.38
C GLN A 196 -5.39 25.62 -12.74
N SER A 197 -5.72 24.86 -13.78
CA SER A 197 -6.17 25.40 -15.06
C SER A 197 -7.64 25.77 -14.90
N GLY A 198 -7.88 26.83 -14.15
CA GLY A 198 -9.18 27.49 -14.04
C GLY A 198 -8.91 28.98 -14.20
N ASN A 199 -9.60 29.61 -15.14
CA ASN A 199 -9.65 31.06 -15.27
C ASN A 199 -10.10 31.66 -13.92
N HIS A 200 -9.13 32.06 -13.10
CA HIS A 200 -9.34 33.15 -12.17
C HIS A 200 -8.83 34.39 -12.89
N ASP A 201 -9.75 35.00 -13.63
CA ASP A 201 -9.61 36.40 -14.00
C ASP A 201 -9.23 37.19 -12.75
N GLU A 202 -8.24 38.04 -12.91
CA GLU A 202 -7.77 39.03 -11.95
C GLU A 202 -8.97 39.79 -11.35
N VAL A 203 -9.37 39.42 -10.14
CA VAL A 203 -10.10 40.35 -9.28
C VAL A 203 -9.04 41.11 -8.50
N SER A 204 -8.79 42.31 -9.02
CA SER A 204 -7.92 43.34 -8.50
C SER A 204 -7.97 43.48 -6.98
N GLU A 205 -6.79 43.45 -6.37
CA GLU A 205 -6.55 44.08 -5.08
C GLU A 205 -6.84 45.58 -5.20
N SER A 206 -8.04 46.00 -4.83
CA SER A 206 -8.24 47.33 -4.26
C SER A 206 -9.44 47.32 -3.33
N ARG A 207 -9.25 47.90 -2.14
CA ARG A 207 -10.21 48.18 -1.05
C ARG A 207 -10.06 47.32 0.20
N TRP A 208 -8.97 47.57 0.92
CA TRP A 208 -9.04 47.81 2.37
C TRP A 208 -8.11 48.97 2.71
N GLY A 209 -8.70 50.16 2.84
CA GLY A 209 -8.02 51.42 3.09
C GLY A 209 -9.03 52.49 3.48
N THR A 210 -9.58 52.34 4.69
CA THR A 210 -10.08 53.39 5.57
C THR A 210 -9.92 52.90 6.99
#